data_AF-A0A1Q6R6Z8-F1
#
_entry.id   AF-A0A1Q6R6Z8-F1
#
_cell.length_a   1.000
_cell.length_b   1.000
_cell.length_c   1.000
_cell.angle_alpha   90.00
_cell.angle_beta   90.00
_cell.angle_gamma   90.00
#
_symmetry.space_group_name_H-M   'P 1'
#
loop_
_entity.id
_entity.type
_entity.pdbx_description
1 polymer ?
#
loop_
_entity_poly.entity_id
_entity_poly.type
_entity_poly.pdbx_seq_one_letter_code
_entity_poly.pdbx_strand_id
1 'polypeptide(L)'
;MDGFNDAVYGVSCAQELLVEEEQELYIKPAREILILGYSPLLCGEREQYAECFAYIRSMGYEPRFVGEKAAGRPALCWVVSTAGIAAARVLNEKYAVPLLLSCPVGEHAMKMWRKNVQELCNSENNEIRQLCIHNYSIEETDKRKLLFIGDPMQTMGLAHALWHEGFHHIQLATLCTGVASRKLYRNTPGADKWLIILDSLTALQDLWEDADIVFADTLLADIMSSVGAETKKHIPLPWGVISGRSACTAGSGALGKNIAEQLKLLVK
;
A
#
# COMPACT_ATOMS: atom_id res chain seq x y z
N MET A 1 2.02 -3.70 22.52
CA MET A 1 3.18 -3.64 21.61
C MET A 1 4.43 -3.92 22.42
N ASP A 2 5.25 -4.89 22.02
CA ASP A 2 6.40 -5.38 22.79
C ASP A 2 7.74 -4.70 22.45
N GLY A 3 7.78 -3.87 21.40
CA GLY A 3 8.96 -3.13 20.96
C GLY A 3 9.93 -3.94 20.10
N PHE A 4 9.65 -5.23 19.85
CA PHE A 4 10.51 -6.12 19.08
C PHE A 4 10.08 -6.29 17.61
N ASN A 5 8.93 -5.70 17.25
CA ASN A 5 8.33 -5.80 15.93
C ASN A 5 8.23 -4.42 15.26
N ASP A 6 8.22 -4.38 13.93
CA ASP A 6 8.18 -3.14 13.17
C ASP A 6 6.82 -2.41 13.24
N ALA A 7 6.79 -1.19 12.70
CA ALA A 7 5.60 -0.35 12.70
C ALA A 7 4.41 -0.98 11.94
N VAL A 8 4.68 -1.78 10.90
CA VAL A 8 3.63 -2.46 10.11
C VAL A 8 2.91 -3.49 10.98
N TYR A 9 3.66 -4.30 11.74
CA TYR A 9 3.05 -5.24 12.68
C TYR A 9 2.27 -4.54 13.78
N GLY A 10 2.84 -3.47 14.36
CA GLY A 10 2.15 -2.68 15.39
C GLY A 10 0.80 -2.14 14.92
N VAL A 11 0.74 -1.57 13.70
CA VAL A 11 -0.50 -1.10 13.09
C VAL A 11 -1.46 -2.27 12.81
N SER A 12 -0.97 -3.40 12.30
CA SER A 12 -1.80 -4.59 12.05
C SER A 12 -2.51 -5.05 13.32
N CYS A 13 -1.77 -5.24 14.41
CA CYS A 13 -2.37 -5.67 15.69
C CYS A 13 -3.38 -4.65 16.22
N ALA A 14 -3.06 -3.35 16.14
CA ALA A 14 -3.97 -2.31 16.58
C ALA A 14 -5.29 -2.33 15.80
N GLN A 15 -5.25 -2.54 14.49
CA GLN A 15 -6.46 -2.59 13.68
C GLN A 15 -7.28 -3.86 13.90
N GLU A 16 -6.65 -5.01 14.14
CA GLU A 16 -7.36 -6.23 14.54
C GLU A 16 -8.13 -6.04 15.84
N LEU A 17 -7.49 -5.42 16.85
CA LEU A 17 -8.13 -5.10 18.13
C LEU A 17 -9.32 -4.14 17.95
N LEU A 18 -9.16 -3.07 17.17
CA LEU A 18 -10.25 -2.12 16.92
C LEU A 18 -11.42 -2.76 16.17
N VAL A 19 -11.15 -3.66 15.22
CA VAL A 19 -12.20 -4.43 14.54
C VAL A 19 -12.93 -5.36 15.51
N GLU A 20 -12.21 -5.98 16.44
CA GLU A 20 -12.81 -6.82 17.49
C GLU A 20 -13.67 -6.01 18.47
N GLU A 21 -13.24 -4.81 18.86
CA GLU A 21 -14.02 -3.90 19.72
C GLU A 21 -15.35 -3.47 19.06
N GLU A 22 -15.38 -3.34 17.73
CA GLU A 22 -16.57 -2.96 16.95
C GLU A 22 -17.51 -4.15 16.64
N GLN A 23 -17.20 -5.38 17.09
CA GLN A 23 -17.90 -6.60 16.66
C GLN A 23 -19.43 -6.58 16.84
N GLU A 24 -19.91 -6.01 17.95
CA GLU A 24 -21.35 -5.93 18.27
C GLU A 24 -22.11 -4.98 17.32
N LEU A 25 -21.40 -4.05 16.69
CA LEU A 25 -21.98 -3.11 15.72
C LEU A 25 -22.18 -3.77 14.35
N TYR A 26 -21.41 -4.81 14.03
CA TYR A 26 -21.43 -5.48 12.73
C TYR A 26 -22.62 -6.41 12.48
N ILE A 27 -23.62 -6.39 13.37
CA ILE A 27 -24.88 -7.11 13.20
C ILE A 27 -25.73 -6.45 12.10
N LYS A 28 -25.66 -5.12 11.98
CA LYS A 28 -26.49 -4.36 11.02
C LYS A 28 -25.62 -3.79 9.89
N PRO A 29 -26.05 -3.86 8.62
CA PRO A 29 -25.33 -3.23 7.53
C PRO A 29 -25.33 -1.71 7.67
N ALA A 30 -24.23 -1.08 7.29
CA ALA A 30 -24.06 0.36 7.20
C ALA A 30 -23.61 0.76 5.79
N ARG A 31 -23.96 1.98 5.38
CA ARG A 31 -23.49 2.60 4.13
C ARG A 31 -22.08 3.18 4.34
N GLU A 32 -21.14 2.33 4.74
CA GLU A 32 -19.75 2.70 5.00
C GLU A 32 -18.79 1.85 4.17
N ILE A 33 -17.67 2.45 3.76
CA ILE A 33 -16.51 1.73 3.25
C ILE A 33 -15.39 1.91 4.26
N LEU A 34 -14.98 0.80 4.89
CA LEU A 34 -13.95 0.80 5.92
C LEU A 34 -12.56 0.76 5.28
N ILE A 35 -11.72 1.71 5.66
CA ILE A 35 -10.35 1.84 5.17
C ILE A 35 -9.40 1.26 6.22
N LEU A 36 -8.62 0.26 5.80
CA LEU A 36 -7.70 -0.49 6.65
C LEU A 36 -6.26 -0.35 6.16
N GLY A 37 -5.31 -0.46 7.08
CA GLY A 37 -3.88 -0.32 6.86
C GLY A 37 -3.37 1.12 6.90
N TYR A 38 -4.25 2.11 6.98
CA TYR A 38 -3.79 3.49 7.07
C TYR A 38 -3.17 3.82 8.42
N SER A 39 -2.02 4.47 8.34
CA SER A 39 -1.39 5.23 9.40
C SER A 39 -0.61 6.33 8.71
N PRO A 40 -0.57 7.58 9.23
CA PRO A 40 0.24 8.63 8.64
C PRO A 40 1.69 8.17 8.42
N LEU A 41 2.26 7.44 9.39
CA LEU A 41 3.61 6.90 9.33
C LEU A 41 3.83 5.98 8.12
N LEU A 42 2.88 5.10 7.82
CA LEU A 42 3.02 4.08 6.79
C LEU A 42 2.62 4.58 5.40
N CYS A 43 1.69 5.53 5.33
CA CYS A 43 1.02 5.91 4.08
C CYS A 43 1.33 7.34 3.66
N GLY A 44 1.79 8.22 4.55
CA GLY A 44 1.82 9.66 4.32
C GLY A 44 0.49 10.34 4.67
N GLU A 45 0.24 11.50 4.09
CA GLU A 45 -0.93 12.34 4.38
C GLU A 45 -2.27 11.66 4.07
N ARG A 46 -3.33 11.97 4.83
CA ARG A 46 -4.68 11.40 4.61
C ARG A 46 -5.29 11.93 3.31
N GLU A 47 -4.95 13.15 2.97
CA GLU A 47 -5.48 13.97 1.88
C GLU A 47 -5.17 13.37 0.51
N GLN A 48 -4.17 12.50 0.40
CA GLN A 48 -3.86 11.75 -0.82
C GLN A 48 -5.06 10.92 -1.31
N TYR A 49 -5.97 10.53 -0.42
CA TYR A 49 -7.14 9.72 -0.75
C TYR A 49 -8.39 10.56 -1.09
N ALA A 50 -8.27 11.90 -1.19
CA ALA A 50 -9.43 12.79 -1.37
C ALA A 50 -10.27 12.45 -2.61
N GLU A 51 -9.63 12.08 -3.73
CA GLU A 51 -10.34 11.67 -4.96
C GLU A 51 -11.13 10.36 -4.73
N CYS A 52 -10.53 9.40 -4.03
CA CYS A 52 -11.21 8.16 -3.66
C CYS A 52 -12.41 8.44 -2.75
N PHE A 53 -12.25 9.32 -1.75
CA PHE A 53 -13.34 9.68 -0.85
C PHE A 53 -14.48 10.38 -1.56
N ALA A 54 -14.18 11.29 -2.49
CA ALA A 54 -15.20 11.95 -3.30
C ALA A 54 -16.00 10.92 -4.13
N TYR A 55 -15.32 9.93 -4.71
CA TYR A 55 -15.99 8.85 -5.44
C TYR A 55 -16.87 7.99 -4.52
N ILE A 56 -16.35 7.56 -3.36
CA ILE A 56 -17.10 6.78 -2.36
C ILE A 56 -18.39 7.51 -1.95
N ARG A 57 -18.28 8.79 -1.64
CA ARG A 57 -19.44 9.64 -1.28
C ARG A 57 -20.43 9.83 -2.42
N SER A 58 -19.95 9.92 -3.66
CA SER A 58 -20.82 10.01 -4.84
C SER A 58 -21.70 8.77 -5.05
N MET A 59 -21.27 7.61 -4.53
CA MET A 59 -22.07 6.37 -4.52
C MET A 59 -22.99 6.25 -3.29
N GLY A 60 -23.02 7.24 -2.40
CA GLY A 60 -23.85 7.24 -1.19
C GLY A 60 -23.27 6.42 -0.03
N TYR A 61 -21.96 6.17 -0.02
CA TYR A 61 -21.25 5.56 1.10
C TYR A 61 -20.37 6.58 1.81
N GLU A 62 -20.12 6.40 3.11
CA GLU A 62 -19.13 7.20 3.83
C GLU A 62 -17.80 6.44 3.95
N PRO A 63 -16.66 7.04 3.52
CA PRO A 63 -15.35 6.49 3.81
C PRO A 63 -15.00 6.67 5.29
N ARG A 64 -14.65 5.58 5.97
CA ARG A 64 -14.31 5.58 7.40
C ARG A 64 -12.97 4.91 7.63
N PHE A 65 -12.12 5.48 8.48
CA PHE A 65 -10.94 4.77 8.98
C PHE A 65 -11.26 3.99 10.25
N VAL A 66 -10.63 2.83 10.43
CA VAL A 66 -10.76 2.07 11.67
C VAL A 66 -10.32 2.90 12.89
N GLY A 67 -11.09 2.84 13.98
CA GLY A 67 -10.94 3.71 15.15
C GLY A 67 -11.81 4.98 15.11
N GLU A 68 -12.36 5.36 13.95
CA GLU A 68 -13.49 6.29 13.87
C GLU A 68 -14.78 5.54 14.20
N LYS A 69 -15.76 6.22 14.82
CA LYS A 69 -17.02 5.60 15.28
C LYS A 69 -17.76 4.88 14.14
N ALA A 70 -17.93 3.57 14.24
CA ALA A 70 -18.67 2.76 13.27
C ALA A 70 -20.19 2.95 13.41
N ALA A 71 -20.90 3.03 12.27
CA ALA A 71 -22.36 2.96 12.23
C ALA A 71 -22.90 1.51 12.10
N GLY A 72 -22.06 0.56 11.72
CA GLY A 72 -22.41 -0.85 11.58
C GLY A 72 -21.42 -1.62 10.71
N ARG A 73 -21.85 -2.76 10.16
CA ARG A 73 -21.07 -3.59 9.25
C ARG A 73 -20.80 -2.83 7.93
N PRO A 74 -19.54 -2.58 7.56
CA PRO A 74 -19.22 -1.88 6.32
C PRO A 74 -19.65 -2.71 5.10
N ALA A 75 -19.95 -2.01 4.01
CA ALA A 75 -20.28 -2.65 2.73
C ALA A 75 -19.04 -3.18 2.00
N LEU A 76 -17.86 -2.60 2.28
CA LEU A 76 -16.59 -2.98 1.68
C LEU A 76 -15.46 -2.62 2.64
N CYS A 77 -14.43 -3.46 2.71
CA CYS A 77 -13.14 -3.11 3.27
C CYS A 77 -12.14 -2.78 2.16
N TRP A 78 -11.66 -1.54 2.13
CA TRP A 78 -10.58 -1.11 1.25
C TRP A 78 -9.25 -1.09 2.01
N VAL A 79 -8.33 -1.96 1.63
CA VAL A 79 -7.03 -2.13 2.29
C VAL A 79 -5.97 -1.35 1.51
N VAL A 80 -5.36 -0.35 2.15
CA VAL A 80 -4.40 0.60 1.52
C VAL A 80 -2.94 0.31 1.86
N SER A 81 -2.66 -0.57 2.81
CA SER A 81 -1.30 -1.04 3.15
C SER A 81 -1.33 -2.48 3.65
N THR A 82 -0.17 -3.12 3.74
CA THR A 82 -0.02 -4.48 4.28
C THR A 82 -0.61 -4.62 5.68
N ALA A 83 -0.51 -3.57 6.51
CA ALA A 83 -0.97 -3.60 7.90
C ALA A 83 -2.47 -3.84 8.03
N GLY A 84 -3.28 -3.52 7.00
CA GLY A 84 -4.74 -3.70 7.07
C GLY A 84 -5.22 -5.11 6.76
N ILE A 85 -4.35 -5.98 6.22
CA ILE A 85 -4.77 -7.27 5.65
C ILE A 85 -5.36 -8.21 6.72
N ALA A 86 -4.76 -8.27 7.90
CA ALA A 86 -5.22 -9.18 8.96
C ALA A 86 -6.64 -8.82 9.44
N ALA A 87 -6.85 -7.55 9.80
CA ALA A 87 -8.15 -7.01 10.18
C ALA A 87 -9.21 -7.18 9.07
N ALA A 88 -8.82 -6.97 7.82
CA ALA A 88 -9.69 -7.16 6.66
C ALA A 88 -10.14 -8.62 6.53
N ARG A 89 -9.21 -9.58 6.68
CA ARG A 89 -9.53 -11.01 6.63
C ARG A 89 -10.52 -11.42 7.72
N VAL A 90 -10.37 -10.90 8.94
CA VAL A 90 -11.35 -11.12 10.01
C VAL A 90 -12.75 -10.65 9.59
N LEU A 91 -12.86 -9.46 8.99
CA LEU A 91 -14.13 -8.93 8.50
C LEU A 91 -14.74 -9.76 7.37
N ASN A 92 -13.90 -10.25 6.46
CA ASN A 92 -14.32 -11.08 5.35
C ASN A 92 -14.80 -12.46 5.78
N GLU A 93 -14.08 -13.11 6.69
CA GLU A 93 -14.34 -14.47 7.15
C GLU A 93 -15.53 -14.51 8.12
N LYS A 94 -15.60 -13.57 9.08
CA LYS A 94 -16.63 -13.58 10.12
C LYS A 94 -17.92 -12.89 9.71
N TYR A 95 -17.84 -11.82 8.91
CA TYR A 95 -18.98 -10.95 8.63
C TYR A 95 -19.33 -10.88 7.13
N ALA A 96 -18.66 -11.67 6.30
CA ALA A 96 -18.86 -11.74 4.85
C ALA A 96 -18.67 -10.37 4.14
N VAL A 97 -17.84 -9.49 4.69
CA VAL A 97 -17.55 -8.19 4.07
C VAL A 97 -16.57 -8.39 2.90
N PRO A 98 -16.88 -7.95 1.67
CA PRO A 98 -15.94 -8.05 0.55
C PRO A 98 -14.68 -7.22 0.79
N LEU A 99 -13.58 -7.62 0.15
CA LEU A 99 -12.27 -6.98 0.31
C LEU A 99 -11.74 -6.45 -1.01
N LEU A 100 -11.19 -5.24 -0.97
CA LEU A 100 -10.40 -4.67 -2.06
C LEU A 100 -8.99 -4.33 -1.56
N LEU A 101 -8.02 -5.14 -1.97
CA LEU A 101 -6.60 -4.95 -1.66
C LEU A 101 -5.93 -4.16 -2.80
N SER A 102 -5.85 -2.84 -2.68
CA SER A 102 -5.25 -2.04 -3.73
C SER A 102 -4.84 -0.63 -3.29
N CYS A 103 -3.72 -0.16 -3.84
CA CYS A 103 -3.34 1.24 -3.87
C CYS A 103 -3.47 1.74 -5.34
N PRO A 104 -4.54 2.47 -5.69
CA PRO A 104 -4.89 2.74 -7.10
C PRO A 104 -4.07 3.87 -7.73
N VAL A 105 -2.76 3.67 -7.87
CA VAL A 105 -1.86 4.67 -8.47
C VAL A 105 -1.98 4.68 -9.99
N GLY A 106 -2.10 5.87 -10.58
CA GLY A 106 -2.22 6.06 -12.03
C GLY A 106 -3.64 5.84 -12.55
N GLU A 107 -3.89 6.30 -13.78
CA GLU A 107 -5.23 6.35 -14.35
C GLU A 107 -5.86 4.96 -14.53
N HIS A 108 -5.07 3.99 -15.00
CA HIS A 108 -5.55 2.63 -15.21
C HIS A 108 -6.02 1.98 -13.90
N ALA A 109 -5.18 2.03 -12.86
CA ALA A 109 -5.51 1.44 -11.56
C ALA A 109 -6.69 2.17 -10.90
N MET A 110 -6.77 3.50 -11.01
CA MET A 110 -7.90 4.28 -10.50
C MET A 110 -9.22 3.90 -11.18
N LYS A 111 -9.22 3.72 -12.50
CA LYS A 111 -10.40 3.26 -13.25
C LYS A 111 -10.84 1.86 -12.81
N MET A 112 -9.89 0.93 -12.66
CA MET A 112 -10.17 -0.43 -12.17
C MET A 112 -10.69 -0.40 -10.72
N TRP A 113 -10.10 0.43 -9.87
CA TRP A 113 -10.51 0.59 -8.49
C TRP A 113 -11.95 1.09 -8.39
N ARG A 114 -12.33 2.13 -9.13
CA ARG A 114 -13.70 2.66 -9.16
C ARG A 114 -14.72 1.58 -9.54
N LYS A 115 -14.40 0.79 -10.58
CA LYS A 115 -15.21 -0.35 -11.02
C LYS A 115 -15.33 -1.40 -9.91
N ASN A 116 -14.22 -1.80 -9.31
CA ASN A 116 -14.19 -2.81 -8.25
C ASN A 116 -14.97 -2.35 -7.01
N VAL A 117 -14.81 -1.10 -6.57
CA VAL A 117 -15.57 -0.56 -5.44
C VAL A 117 -17.06 -0.62 -5.74
N GLN A 118 -17.48 -0.18 -6.92
CA GLN A 118 -18.90 -0.20 -7.31
C GLN A 118 -19.46 -1.63 -7.34
N GLU A 119 -18.74 -2.57 -7.93
CA GLU A 119 -19.19 -3.96 -8.05
C GLU A 119 -19.24 -4.66 -6.69
N LEU A 120 -18.20 -4.51 -5.86
CA LEU A 120 -18.14 -5.13 -4.54
C LEU A 120 -19.15 -4.53 -3.55
N CYS A 121 -19.42 -3.23 -3.62
CA CYS A 121 -20.45 -2.60 -2.77
C CYS A 121 -21.88 -3.09 -3.10
N ASN A 122 -22.08 -3.65 -4.29
CA ASN A 122 -23.36 -4.22 -4.74
C ASN A 122 -23.36 -5.75 -4.72
N SER A 123 -22.26 -6.40 -4.32
CA SER A 123 -22.20 -7.85 -4.26
C SER A 123 -22.81 -8.36 -2.95
N GLU A 124 -23.46 -9.52 -3.02
CA GLU A 124 -23.95 -10.24 -1.83
C GLU A 124 -22.92 -11.27 -1.32
N ASN A 125 -21.69 -11.22 -1.83
CA ASN A 125 -20.62 -12.16 -1.52
C ASN A 125 -19.45 -11.47 -0.82
N ASN A 126 -18.59 -12.28 -0.21
CA ASN A 126 -17.37 -11.83 0.45
C ASN A 126 -16.17 -11.89 -0.52
N GLU A 127 -16.37 -11.49 -1.79
CA GLU A 127 -15.32 -11.54 -2.81
C GLU A 127 -14.08 -10.73 -2.40
N ILE A 128 -12.91 -11.28 -2.70
CA ILE A 128 -11.61 -10.62 -2.50
C ILE A 128 -11.05 -10.25 -3.86
N ARG A 129 -10.88 -8.94 -4.10
CA ARG A 129 -10.19 -8.43 -5.29
C ARG A 129 -8.90 -7.75 -4.90
N GLN A 130 -7.91 -7.86 -5.78
CA GLN A 130 -6.58 -7.33 -5.53
C GLN A 130 -5.99 -6.70 -6.79
N LEU A 131 -5.16 -5.67 -6.58
CA LEU A 131 -4.35 -5.07 -7.65
C LEU A 131 -3.01 -5.80 -7.75
N CYS A 132 -2.67 -6.24 -8.95
CA CYS A 132 -1.33 -6.72 -9.30
C CYS A 132 -1.03 -6.43 -10.77
N ILE A 133 0.25 -6.43 -11.13
CA ILE A 133 0.68 -6.39 -12.53
C ILE A 133 0.15 -7.64 -13.24
N HIS A 134 -0.60 -7.43 -14.32
CA HIS A 134 -1.29 -8.50 -15.04
C HIS A 134 -1.16 -8.41 -16.57
N ASN A 135 -0.97 -7.22 -17.14
CA ASN A 135 -0.86 -7.03 -18.59
C ASN A 135 0.60 -7.06 -19.06
N TYR A 136 1.12 -8.26 -19.31
CA TYR A 136 2.51 -8.47 -19.76
C TYR A 136 2.74 -8.21 -21.25
N SER A 137 1.71 -7.84 -22.02
CA SER A 137 1.84 -7.55 -23.45
C SER A 137 2.03 -6.07 -23.78
N ILE A 138 2.16 -5.22 -22.76
CA ILE A 138 2.54 -3.82 -22.94
C ILE A 138 3.95 -3.79 -23.54
N GLU A 139 4.20 -2.86 -24.46
CA GLU A 139 5.52 -2.71 -25.09
C GLU A 139 6.48 -2.04 -24.11
N GLU A 140 7.71 -2.53 -24.08
CA GLU A 140 8.77 -1.92 -23.29
C GLU A 140 9.23 -0.63 -23.99
N THR A 141 9.06 0.51 -23.33
CA THR A 141 9.51 1.80 -23.84
C THR A 141 10.65 2.40 -23.03
N ASP A 142 10.90 1.88 -21.83
CA ASP A 142 11.95 2.37 -20.95
C ASP A 142 12.72 1.23 -20.27
N LYS A 143 14.05 1.27 -20.43
CA LYS A 143 14.98 0.23 -19.96
C LYS A 143 15.55 0.49 -18.56
N ARG A 144 15.24 1.64 -17.95
CA ARG A 144 15.78 1.99 -16.63
C ARG A 144 15.28 0.99 -15.59
N LYS A 145 16.20 0.51 -14.75
CA LYS A 145 15.93 -0.40 -13.66
C LYS A 145 15.38 0.36 -12.46
N LEU A 146 14.16 0.02 -12.06
CA LEU A 146 13.45 0.66 -10.96
C LEU A 146 13.42 -0.27 -9.75
N LEU A 147 13.91 0.23 -8.62
CA LEU A 147 13.81 -0.45 -7.33
C LEU A 147 12.83 0.31 -6.43
N PHE A 148 11.81 -0.39 -5.93
CA PHE A 148 10.88 0.15 -4.95
C PHE A 148 11.11 -0.51 -3.61
N ILE A 149 11.33 0.29 -2.57
CA ILE A 149 11.57 -0.17 -1.21
C ILE A 149 10.49 0.45 -0.32
N GLY A 150 9.59 -0.38 0.20
CA GLY A 150 8.44 0.14 0.92
C GLY A 150 7.42 -0.91 1.31
N ASP A 151 6.24 -0.43 1.74
CA ASP A 151 5.08 -1.29 1.96
C ASP A 151 4.66 -1.95 0.63
N PRO A 152 4.62 -3.29 0.55
CA PRO A 152 4.37 -3.99 -0.71
C PRO A 152 3.07 -3.62 -1.42
N MET A 153 2.01 -3.23 -0.70
CA MET A 153 0.74 -2.82 -1.33
C MET A 153 0.88 -1.49 -2.06
N GLN A 154 1.61 -0.55 -1.47
CA GLN A 154 1.83 0.78 -2.05
C GLN A 154 2.83 0.72 -3.20
N THR A 155 3.94 0.00 -3.01
CA THR A 155 4.96 -0.16 -4.06
C THR A 155 4.42 -0.96 -5.24
N MET A 156 3.56 -1.96 -5.03
CA MET A 156 2.83 -2.64 -6.11
C MET A 156 1.95 -1.67 -6.91
N GLY A 157 1.27 -0.73 -6.26
CA GLY A 157 0.47 0.30 -6.95
C GLY A 157 1.33 1.16 -7.88
N LEU A 158 2.47 1.64 -7.38
CA LEU A 158 3.42 2.45 -8.16
C LEU A 158 4.06 1.67 -9.30
N ALA A 159 4.50 0.46 -9.03
CA ALA A 159 5.06 -0.44 -10.02
C ALA A 159 4.05 -0.78 -11.11
N HIS A 160 2.79 -1.04 -10.73
CA HIS A 160 1.71 -1.23 -11.70
C HIS A 160 1.51 0.01 -12.57
N ALA A 161 1.53 1.22 -12.00
CA ALA A 161 1.41 2.45 -12.78
C ALA A 161 2.54 2.57 -13.82
N LEU A 162 3.81 2.37 -13.42
CA LEU A 162 4.95 2.47 -14.33
C LEU A 162 5.04 1.31 -15.32
N TRP A 163 4.60 0.11 -14.94
CA TRP A 163 4.47 -1.01 -15.88
C TRP A 163 3.55 -0.66 -17.05
N HIS A 164 2.45 0.06 -16.77
CA HIS A 164 1.54 0.54 -17.80
C HIS A 164 2.09 1.67 -18.68
N GLU A 165 3.21 2.27 -18.29
CA GLU A 165 3.96 3.27 -19.05
C GLU A 165 5.22 2.67 -19.72
N GLY A 166 5.34 1.33 -19.75
CA GLY A 166 6.39 0.60 -20.47
C GLY A 166 7.71 0.40 -19.71
N PHE A 167 7.72 0.58 -18.38
CA PHE A 167 8.86 0.24 -17.53
C PHE A 167 8.77 -1.22 -17.08
N HIS A 168 9.60 -2.11 -17.64
CA HIS A 168 9.52 -3.55 -17.34
C HIS A 168 10.57 -4.06 -16.36
N HIS A 169 11.63 -3.29 -16.12
CA HIS A 169 12.70 -3.66 -15.19
C HIS A 169 12.38 -3.18 -13.77
N ILE A 170 11.36 -3.79 -13.16
CA ILE A 170 10.87 -3.41 -11.82
C ILE A 170 11.23 -4.47 -10.78
N GLN A 171 11.78 -4.04 -9.65
CA GLN A 171 11.96 -4.85 -8.46
C GLN A 171 11.23 -4.21 -7.26
N LEU A 172 10.48 -5.03 -6.52
CA LEU A 172 9.88 -4.62 -5.24
C LEU A 172 10.64 -5.26 -4.10
N ALA A 173 11.03 -4.47 -3.11
CA ALA A 173 11.74 -4.94 -1.94
C ALA A 173 11.16 -4.36 -0.65
N THR A 174 11.37 -5.09 0.45
CA THR A 174 11.09 -4.60 1.80
C THR A 174 12.16 -5.14 2.75
N LEU A 175 12.70 -4.29 3.63
CA LEU A 175 13.53 -4.75 4.76
C LEU A 175 12.61 -5.26 5.86
N CYS A 176 12.91 -6.45 6.36
CA CYS A 176 12.14 -7.10 7.41
C CYS A 176 13.00 -8.12 8.16
N THR A 177 13.39 -7.77 9.38
CA THR A 177 14.09 -8.68 10.30
C THR A 177 13.14 -9.48 11.19
N GLY A 178 11.91 -8.98 11.41
CA GLY A 178 10.90 -9.63 12.25
C GLY A 178 10.15 -10.76 11.56
N VAL A 179 9.93 -11.88 12.26
CA VAL A 179 9.16 -13.03 11.76
C VAL A 179 7.69 -12.68 11.52
N ALA A 180 7.09 -11.89 12.42
CA ALA A 180 5.68 -11.54 12.35
C ALA A 180 5.37 -10.64 11.14
N SER A 181 6.14 -9.57 10.95
CA SER A 181 6.02 -8.68 9.79
C SER A 181 6.30 -9.40 8.48
N ARG A 182 7.27 -10.34 8.46
CA ARG A 182 7.55 -11.18 7.29
C ARG A 182 6.32 -12.01 6.87
N LYS A 183 5.55 -12.51 7.83
CA LYS A 183 4.29 -13.22 7.55
C LYS A 183 3.26 -12.27 6.93
N LEU A 184 3.16 -11.03 7.41
CA LEU A 184 2.26 -10.03 6.85
C LEU A 184 2.66 -9.68 5.40
N TYR A 185 3.93 -9.38 5.14
CA TYR A 185 4.42 -9.05 3.80
C TYR A 185 4.21 -10.19 2.80
N ARG A 186 4.36 -11.46 3.21
CA ARG A 186 4.08 -12.61 2.33
C ARG A 186 2.60 -12.76 1.92
N ASN A 187 1.69 -12.13 2.68
CA ASN A 187 0.26 -12.19 2.40
C ASN A 187 -0.22 -11.05 1.50
N THR A 188 0.67 -10.17 1.02
CA THR A 188 0.30 -9.09 0.11
C THR A 188 0.11 -9.61 -1.32
N PRO A 189 -0.77 -8.99 -2.12
CA PRO A 189 -0.95 -9.33 -3.53
C PRO A 189 0.37 -9.33 -4.31
N GLY A 190 0.64 -10.43 -5.03
CA GLY A 190 1.82 -10.58 -5.88
C GLY A 190 3.15 -10.72 -5.13
N ALA A 191 3.14 -10.94 -3.81
CA ALA A 191 4.37 -11.10 -3.01
C ALA A 191 5.23 -12.27 -3.48
N ASP A 192 4.60 -13.38 -3.87
CA ASP A 192 5.25 -14.58 -4.39
C ASP A 192 6.01 -14.37 -5.71
N LYS A 193 5.59 -13.37 -6.49
CA LYS A 193 6.15 -13.08 -7.81
C LYS A 193 7.10 -11.90 -7.83
N TRP A 194 6.78 -10.83 -7.09
CA TRP A 194 7.41 -9.52 -7.27
C TRP A 194 8.21 -9.06 -6.07
N LEU A 195 7.94 -9.58 -4.87
CA LEU A 195 8.48 -9.03 -3.62
C LEU A 195 9.73 -9.78 -3.14
N ILE A 196 10.80 -9.03 -2.94
CA ILE A 196 12.03 -9.48 -2.30
C ILE A 196 12.02 -9.02 -0.83
N ILE A 197 12.00 -9.97 0.11
CA ILE A 197 12.02 -9.66 1.55
C ILE A 197 13.44 -9.82 2.09
N LEU A 198 14.11 -8.69 2.28
CA LEU A 198 15.50 -8.58 2.71
C LEU A 198 15.59 -8.55 4.25
N ASP A 199 16.66 -9.10 4.81
CA ASP A 199 16.95 -9.10 6.25
C ASP A 199 18.22 -8.36 6.63
N SER A 200 18.95 -7.79 5.65
CA SER A 200 20.22 -7.10 5.87
C SER A 200 20.40 -5.92 4.92
N LEU A 201 21.21 -4.94 5.35
CA LEU A 201 21.60 -3.80 4.52
C LEU A 201 22.54 -4.21 3.39
N THR A 202 23.35 -5.27 3.56
CA THR A 202 24.22 -5.79 2.49
C THR A 202 23.39 -6.34 1.33
N ALA A 203 22.38 -7.16 1.62
CA ALA A 203 21.49 -7.66 0.56
C ALA A 203 20.69 -6.54 -0.10
N LEU A 204 20.40 -5.45 0.63
CA LEU A 204 19.81 -4.26 0.05
C LEU A 204 20.77 -3.49 -0.85
N GLN A 205 22.05 -3.41 -0.48
CA GLN A 205 23.09 -2.75 -1.25
C GLN A 205 23.21 -3.34 -2.65
N ASP A 206 23.19 -4.66 -2.77
CA ASP A 206 23.26 -5.34 -4.07
C ASP A 206 22.11 -4.92 -5.01
N LEU A 207 20.88 -4.85 -4.50
CA LEU A 207 19.73 -4.37 -5.29
C LEU A 207 19.84 -2.88 -5.60
N TRP A 208 20.28 -2.10 -4.62
CA TRP A 208 20.43 -0.65 -4.76
C TRP A 208 21.45 -0.29 -5.84
N GLU A 209 22.58 -1.00 -5.89
CA GLU A 209 23.64 -0.77 -6.86
C GLU A 209 23.21 -1.16 -8.29
N ASP A 210 22.38 -2.20 -8.45
CA ASP A 210 21.84 -2.61 -9.75
C ASP A 210 20.78 -1.63 -10.30
N ALA A 211 20.16 -0.81 -9.44
CA ALA A 211 19.08 0.09 -9.83
C ALA A 211 19.56 1.41 -10.44
N ASP A 212 18.81 1.95 -11.41
CA ASP A 212 19.01 3.30 -11.94
C ASP A 212 18.25 4.34 -11.13
N ILE A 213 17.06 3.97 -10.65
CA ILE A 213 16.15 4.84 -9.89
C ILE A 213 15.59 4.06 -8.71
N VAL A 214 15.62 4.69 -7.54
CA VAL A 214 15.13 4.09 -6.30
C VAL A 214 13.97 4.89 -5.73
N PHE A 215 12.83 4.22 -5.53
CA PHE A 215 11.69 4.74 -4.78
C PHE A 215 11.77 4.21 -3.37
N ALA A 216 12.04 5.08 -2.39
CA ALA A 216 12.23 4.63 -1.02
C ALA A 216 12.02 5.76 -0.02
N ASP A 217 11.96 5.37 1.25
CA ASP A 217 12.06 6.29 2.38
C ASP A 217 13.30 7.21 2.24
N THR A 218 13.17 8.48 2.60
CA THR A 218 14.22 9.49 2.39
C THR A 218 15.49 9.18 3.17
N LEU A 219 15.36 8.65 4.40
CA LEU A 219 16.52 8.31 5.20
C LEU A 219 17.29 7.10 4.66
N LEU A 220 16.67 6.31 3.77
CA LEU A 220 17.35 5.15 3.21
C LEU A 220 18.50 5.55 2.29
N ALA A 221 18.39 6.70 1.59
CA ALA A 221 19.51 7.20 0.78
C ALA A 221 20.75 7.49 1.64
N ASP A 222 20.56 8.13 2.79
CA ASP A 222 21.65 8.42 3.74
C ASP A 222 22.24 7.13 4.34
N ILE A 223 21.38 6.16 4.68
CA ILE A 223 21.81 4.85 5.19
C ILE A 223 22.63 4.11 4.13
N MET A 224 22.17 4.10 2.88
CA MET A 224 22.88 3.42 1.79
C MET A 224 24.23 4.09 1.49
N SER A 225 24.29 5.42 1.53
CA SER A 225 25.56 6.14 1.45
C SER A 225 26.51 5.77 2.60
N SER A 226 25.99 5.57 3.82
CA SER A 226 26.83 5.24 4.98
C SER A 226 27.46 3.84 4.92
N VAL A 227 26.88 2.92 4.14
CA VAL A 227 27.43 1.58 3.88
C VAL A 227 28.23 1.50 2.57
N GLY A 228 28.49 2.65 1.95
CA GLY A 228 29.36 2.76 0.76
C GLY A 228 28.66 2.53 -0.58
N ALA A 229 27.32 2.51 -0.62
CA ALA A 229 26.57 2.35 -1.86
C ALA A 229 26.63 3.63 -2.73
N GLU A 230 26.49 3.46 -4.03
CA GLU A 230 26.42 4.58 -4.97
C GLU A 230 25.20 5.47 -4.73
N THR A 231 25.37 6.76 -5.00
CA THR A 231 24.24 7.71 -5.03
C THR A 231 23.37 7.42 -6.25
N LYS A 232 22.10 7.09 -6.03
CA LYS A 232 21.12 6.84 -7.09
C LYS A 232 20.14 8.00 -7.22
N LYS A 233 19.42 8.08 -8.35
CA LYS A 233 18.26 8.96 -8.46
C LYS A 233 17.19 8.47 -7.48
N HIS A 234 16.97 9.24 -6.43
CA HIS A 234 16.03 8.88 -5.36
C HIS A 234 14.69 9.59 -5.53
N ILE A 235 13.60 8.84 -5.35
CA ILE A 235 12.23 9.35 -5.30
C ILE A 235 11.65 9.02 -3.91
N PRO A 236 11.37 10.03 -3.07
CA PRO A 236 10.86 9.81 -1.72
C PRO A 236 9.50 9.11 -1.69
N LEU A 237 9.42 8.03 -0.92
CA LEU A 237 8.19 7.29 -0.63
C LEU A 237 8.07 7.06 0.89
N PRO A 238 6.95 7.43 1.54
CA PRO A 238 6.79 7.15 2.96
C PRO A 238 6.67 5.65 3.21
N TRP A 239 7.46 5.15 4.16
CA TRP A 239 7.38 3.76 4.60
C TRP A 239 7.41 3.59 6.11
N GLY A 240 7.59 4.67 6.89
CA GLY A 240 7.37 4.70 8.35
C GLY A 240 8.30 3.85 9.20
N VAL A 241 9.07 2.94 8.59
CA VAL A 241 10.04 2.04 9.24
C VAL A 241 11.31 2.79 9.60
N ILE A 242 11.74 3.76 8.78
CA ILE A 242 13.05 4.42 8.92
C ILE A 242 12.89 5.89 9.32
N SER A 243 12.31 6.72 8.45
CA SER A 243 12.11 8.15 8.75
C SER A 243 10.97 8.43 9.73
N GLY A 244 10.07 7.47 9.93
CA GLY A 244 8.88 7.66 10.76
C GLY A 244 8.05 8.86 10.30
N ARG A 245 7.89 9.86 11.18
CA ARG A 245 7.06 11.05 10.90
C ARG A 245 7.70 12.01 9.90
N SER A 246 9.03 11.98 9.70
CA SER A 246 9.65 12.94 8.77
C SER A 246 9.34 12.64 7.30
N ALA A 247 8.90 11.41 6.96
CA ALA A 247 8.32 11.13 5.64
C ALA A 247 6.88 11.61 5.47
N CYS A 248 6.21 12.03 6.54
CA CYS A 248 4.83 12.53 6.50
C CYS A 248 4.82 14.03 6.20
N THR A 249 5.10 14.42 4.95
CA THR A 249 5.06 15.81 4.49
C THR A 249 3.79 16.10 3.68
N ALA A 250 3.49 17.38 3.47
CA ALA A 250 2.36 17.79 2.63
C ALA A 250 2.51 17.21 1.21
N GLY A 251 1.45 16.58 0.70
CA GLY A 251 1.45 15.92 -0.60
C GLY A 251 2.21 14.59 -0.66
N SER A 252 2.64 14.03 0.50
CA SER A 252 3.26 12.71 0.60
C SER A 252 2.27 11.57 0.36
N GLY A 253 2.81 10.36 0.18
CA GLY A 253 2.06 9.13 -0.03
C GLY A 253 2.05 8.67 -1.48
N ALA A 254 1.72 7.40 -1.70
CA ALA A 254 1.72 6.78 -3.02
C ALA A 254 0.68 7.41 -3.98
N LEU A 255 -0.42 7.95 -3.44
CA LEU A 255 -1.41 8.74 -4.20
C LEU A 255 -1.20 10.26 -4.03
N GLY A 256 -0.13 10.66 -3.35
CA GLY A 256 0.19 12.04 -3.05
C GLY A 256 0.62 12.81 -4.31
N LYS A 257 0.43 14.14 -4.26
CA LYS A 257 0.80 15.04 -5.36
C LYS A 257 2.29 14.96 -5.69
N ASN A 258 3.15 14.80 -4.68
CA ASN A 258 4.60 14.75 -4.87
C ASN A 258 5.00 13.56 -5.73
N ILE A 259 4.46 12.36 -5.43
CA ILE A 259 4.69 11.17 -6.25
C ILE A 259 4.08 11.34 -7.63
N ALA A 260 2.86 11.85 -7.75
CA ALA A 260 2.23 12.06 -9.05
C ALA A 260 3.04 12.97 -9.98
N GLU A 261 3.69 14.01 -9.44
CA GLU A 261 4.59 14.89 -10.19
C GLU A 261 5.89 14.17 -10.60
N GLN A 262 6.49 13.39 -9.71
CA GLN A 262 7.68 12.59 -10.02
C GLN A 262 7.41 11.56 -11.12
N LEU A 263 6.28 10.86 -11.08
CA LEU A 263 5.89 9.91 -12.13
C LEU A 263 5.74 10.62 -13.49
N LYS A 264 5.12 11.81 -13.53
CA LYS A 264 5.02 12.63 -14.76
C LYS A 264 6.37 13.07 -15.31
N LEU A 265 7.38 13.26 -14.46
CA LEU A 265 8.74 13.60 -14.90
C LEU A 265 9.52 12.37 -15.37
N LEU A 266 9.16 11.17 -14.92
CA LEU A 266 9.80 9.93 -15.33
C LEU A 266 9.32 9.44 -16.69
N VAL A 267 8.02 9.55 -16.96
CA VAL A 267 7.38 9.03 -18.19
C VAL A 267 7.67 9.93 -19.42
N LYS A 268 8.27 11.11 -19.21
CA LYS A 268 8.72 12.01 -20.29
C LYS A 268 10.11 11.65 -20.77
#